data_AF-M1A862-F1
#
_entry.id   AF-M1A862-F1
#
_cell.length_a   1.000
_cell.length_b   1.000
_cell.length_c   1.000
_cell.angle_alpha   90.00
_cell.angle_beta   90.00
_cell.angle_gamma   90.00
#
_symmetry.space_group_name_H-M   'P 1'
#
loop_
_entity.id
_entity.type
_entity.pdbx_description
1 polymer ?
#
loop_
_entity_poly.entity_id
_entity_poly.type
_entity_poly.pdbx_seq_one_letter_code
_entity_poly.pdbx_strand_id
1 'polypeptide(L)'
;MAENEIEEMLNHLRRIKSGGNLDSAKIDEIKRLEMSLRVLRTFIKYRDVLFCDSFVKHKKNAKLTMAMLHQVLDGIPDECKTNLNLERLESHLLEFVERDTILNNNYELNDLDLSECMDCLEKNLNDVLILCLESARSDPPEENHEIHRFLKELKVVQKKLRFLTYLYATEINGYINHEKLECLDTRIQFMANNVGHFCLAISDDVNDIDDDDDEDVYNYILNNPSYLLCLIVLVELEMKKIFLHELKASKFTHSRTFKDKKLLKGFSHHLHKLLMYLRKEKLENFPDDVSAQNIDVAIEFLLVFLDADVSNHVINGNWLKEVMEKVGAIAGDVLYVIQKLLPSSINRDDTSKIRLCSLQILEKTKDLKAQVGDLLQILKIYSISVPHHWWIELSGFSFKETE
;
A
#
# COMPACT_ATOMS: atom_id res chain seq x y z
N MET A 1 -8.42 -24.55 3.99
CA MET A 1 -9.40 -25.43 3.30
C MET A 1 -9.74 -24.87 1.92
N ALA A 2 -10.19 -23.61 1.82
CA ALA A 2 -10.40 -22.91 0.55
C ALA A 2 -9.15 -22.80 -0.35
N GLU A 3 -7.94 -22.65 0.21
CA GLU A 3 -6.70 -22.54 -0.59
C GLU A 3 -6.46 -23.73 -1.54
N ASN A 4 -6.61 -24.97 -1.03
CA ASN A 4 -6.40 -26.19 -1.82
C ASN A 4 -7.41 -26.29 -2.96
N GLU A 5 -8.64 -25.83 -2.74
CA GLU A 5 -9.71 -25.87 -3.74
C GLU A 5 -9.50 -24.84 -4.83
N ILE A 6 -9.00 -23.65 -4.48
CA ILE A 6 -8.57 -22.67 -5.47
C ILE A 6 -7.42 -23.24 -6.31
N GLU A 7 -6.46 -23.94 -5.71
CA GLU A 7 -5.36 -24.55 -6.49
C GLU A 7 -5.85 -25.69 -7.39
N GLU A 8 -6.78 -26.54 -6.92
CA GLU A 8 -7.46 -27.53 -7.75
C GLU A 8 -8.16 -26.88 -8.94
N MET A 9 -8.87 -25.78 -8.71
CA MET A 9 -9.54 -25.00 -9.76
C MET A 9 -8.55 -24.41 -10.76
N LEU A 10 -7.48 -23.76 -10.28
CA LEU A 10 -6.45 -23.19 -11.14
C LEU A 10 -5.80 -24.26 -12.03
N ASN A 11 -5.52 -25.44 -11.47
CA ASN A 11 -4.99 -26.57 -12.25
C ASN A 11 -5.98 -27.07 -13.30
N HIS A 12 -7.27 -27.05 -12.98
CA HIS A 12 -8.32 -27.42 -13.91
C HIS A 12 -8.43 -26.42 -15.08
N LEU A 13 -8.47 -25.11 -14.79
CA LEU A 13 -8.47 -24.05 -15.80
C LEU A 13 -7.26 -24.12 -16.73
N ARG A 14 -6.06 -24.39 -16.19
CA ARG A 14 -4.85 -24.61 -16.99
C ARG A 14 -5.00 -25.78 -17.96
N ARG A 15 -5.61 -26.88 -17.53
CA ARG A 15 -5.87 -28.05 -18.39
C ARG A 15 -6.84 -27.72 -19.51
N ILE A 16 -7.95 -27.04 -19.21
CA ILE A 16 -8.93 -26.59 -20.21
C ILE A 16 -8.24 -25.70 -21.25
N LYS A 17 -7.49 -24.69 -20.80
CA LYS A 17 -6.73 -23.79 -21.68
C LYS A 17 -5.73 -24.53 -22.58
N SER A 18 -5.07 -25.56 -22.06
CA SER A 18 -4.11 -26.38 -22.82
C SER A 18 -4.75 -27.34 -23.84
N GLY A 19 -6.07 -27.57 -23.77
CA GLY A 19 -6.79 -28.50 -24.64
C GLY A 19 -6.92 -28.04 -26.10
N GLY A 20 -6.60 -26.78 -26.42
CA GLY A 20 -6.45 -26.27 -27.79
C GLY A 20 -7.75 -26.02 -28.57
N ASN A 21 -8.91 -26.32 -28.00
CA ASN A 21 -10.22 -26.21 -28.66
C ASN A 21 -10.99 -24.91 -28.33
N LEU A 22 -10.38 -23.98 -27.59
CA LEU A 22 -11.00 -22.71 -27.20
C LEU A 22 -10.58 -21.58 -28.14
N ASP A 23 -11.51 -20.67 -28.44
CA ASP A 23 -11.17 -19.42 -29.11
C ASP A 23 -10.39 -18.47 -28.20
N SER A 24 -9.85 -17.40 -28.80
CA SER A 24 -9.03 -16.42 -28.08
C SER A 24 -9.80 -15.68 -26.98
N ALA A 25 -11.08 -15.37 -27.20
CA ALA A 25 -11.89 -14.62 -26.22
C ALA A 25 -12.12 -15.47 -24.97
N LYS A 26 -12.41 -16.77 -25.14
CA LYS A 26 -12.58 -17.71 -24.03
C LYS A 26 -11.29 -17.95 -23.27
N ILE A 27 -10.15 -17.98 -23.97
CA ILE A 27 -8.83 -18.06 -23.33
C ILE A 27 -8.58 -16.81 -22.46
N ASP A 28 -8.96 -15.62 -22.92
CA ASP A 28 -8.77 -14.38 -22.17
C ASP A 28 -9.71 -14.30 -20.95
N GLU A 29 -10.95 -14.78 -21.05
CA GLU A 29 -11.83 -14.97 -19.89
C GLU A 29 -11.20 -15.90 -18.84
N ILE A 30 -10.63 -17.04 -19.27
CA ILE A 30 -9.96 -17.97 -18.35
C ILE A 30 -8.75 -17.31 -17.68
N LYS A 31 -7.96 -16.50 -18.40
CA LYS A 31 -6.82 -15.77 -17.81
C LYS A 31 -7.26 -14.77 -16.74
N ARG A 32 -8.32 -14.01 -17.01
CA ARG A 32 -8.92 -13.06 -16.05
C ARG A 32 -9.37 -13.81 -14.77
N LEU A 33 -10.06 -14.94 -14.94
CA LEU A 33 -10.50 -15.77 -13.81
C LEU A 33 -9.32 -16.37 -13.02
N GLU A 34 -8.28 -16.86 -13.70
CA GLU A 34 -7.06 -17.36 -13.06
C GLU A 34 -6.34 -16.28 -12.24
N MET A 35 -6.41 -15.01 -12.66
CA MET A 35 -5.90 -13.88 -11.88
C MET A 35 -6.76 -13.66 -10.63
N SER A 36 -8.08 -13.51 -10.78
CA SER A 36 -9.02 -13.27 -9.68
C SER A 36 -8.91 -14.33 -8.59
N LEU A 37 -8.83 -15.61 -8.98
CA LEU A 37 -8.63 -16.73 -8.07
C LEU A 37 -7.29 -16.65 -7.31
N ARG A 38 -6.19 -16.24 -7.97
CA ARG A 38 -4.88 -16.09 -7.32
C ARG A 38 -4.84 -14.92 -6.33
N VAL A 39 -5.51 -13.83 -6.66
CA VAL A 39 -5.69 -12.69 -5.75
C VAL A 39 -6.47 -13.14 -4.52
N LEU A 40 -7.65 -13.76 -4.69
CA LEU A 40 -8.44 -14.29 -3.57
C LEU A 40 -7.67 -15.30 -2.72
N ARG A 41 -6.94 -16.24 -3.35
CA ARG A 41 -6.08 -17.20 -2.64
C ARG A 41 -5.07 -16.51 -1.73
N THR A 42 -4.49 -15.40 -2.18
CA THR A 42 -3.51 -14.63 -1.41
C THR A 42 -4.14 -14.00 -0.17
N PHE A 43 -5.33 -13.41 -0.32
CA PHE A 43 -6.09 -12.87 0.82
C PHE A 43 -6.53 -13.95 1.80
N ILE A 44 -6.92 -15.12 1.30
CA ILE A 44 -7.31 -16.26 2.14
C ILE A 44 -6.12 -16.78 2.93
N LYS A 45 -4.96 -16.93 2.27
CA LYS A 45 -3.76 -17.48 2.87
C LYS A 45 -3.13 -16.54 3.90
N TYR A 46 -3.01 -15.26 3.57
CA TYR A 46 -2.33 -14.26 4.41
C TYR A 46 -3.31 -13.28 5.03
N ARG A 47 -4.46 -13.80 5.46
CA ARG A 47 -5.53 -13.02 6.06
C ARG A 47 -5.00 -12.16 7.21
N ASP A 48 -4.23 -12.72 8.13
CA ASP A 48 -3.75 -11.96 9.29
C ASP A 48 -2.81 -10.79 8.91
N VAL A 49 -2.27 -10.80 7.68
CA VAL A 49 -1.42 -9.73 7.12
C VAL A 49 -2.24 -8.71 6.30
N LEU A 50 -3.26 -9.18 5.59
CA LEU A 50 -3.96 -8.45 4.52
C LEU A 50 -5.40 -8.06 4.86
N PHE A 51 -5.83 -8.25 6.11
CA PHE A 51 -7.25 -8.13 6.47
C PHE A 51 -7.50 -7.09 7.56
N CYS A 52 -7.38 -5.81 7.20
CA CYS A 52 -7.77 -4.69 8.06
C CYS A 52 -8.77 -3.77 7.35
N ASP A 53 -10.07 -3.98 7.54
CA ASP A 53 -11.15 -2.96 7.41
C ASP A 53 -12.12 -3.03 6.21
N SER A 54 -12.08 -4.02 5.29
CA SER A 54 -13.01 -4.00 4.13
C SER A 54 -13.76 -5.31 3.81
N PHE A 55 -14.43 -5.93 4.79
CA PHE A 55 -15.24 -7.15 4.60
C PHE A 55 -16.24 -7.06 3.42
N VAL A 56 -16.88 -5.91 3.24
CA VAL A 56 -17.88 -5.69 2.19
C VAL A 56 -17.28 -5.86 0.78
N LYS A 57 -16.06 -5.35 0.55
CA LYS A 57 -15.39 -5.47 -0.75
C LYS A 57 -14.97 -6.91 -1.03
N HIS A 58 -14.33 -7.57 -0.05
CA HIS A 58 -13.97 -8.99 -0.19
C HIS A 58 -15.19 -9.87 -0.52
N LYS A 59 -16.37 -9.56 0.07
CA LYS A 59 -17.63 -10.23 -0.25
C LYS A 59 -18.07 -10.01 -1.68
N LYS A 60 -18.05 -8.76 -2.17
CA LYS A 60 -18.39 -8.44 -3.58
C LYS A 60 -17.49 -9.25 -4.51
N ASN A 61 -16.20 -9.36 -4.18
CA ASN A 61 -15.19 -9.88 -5.09
C ASN A 61 -15.19 -11.39 -5.18
N ALA A 62 -15.42 -12.04 -4.04
CA ALA A 62 -15.68 -13.47 -4.00
C ALA A 62 -16.92 -13.81 -4.85
N LYS A 63 -18.01 -13.03 -4.73
CA LYS A 63 -19.23 -13.23 -5.53
C LYS A 63 -19.00 -13.01 -7.03
N LEU A 64 -18.34 -11.92 -7.42
CA LEU A 64 -18.00 -11.64 -8.82
C LEU A 64 -17.12 -12.74 -9.41
N THR A 65 -16.11 -13.19 -8.67
CA THR A 65 -15.23 -14.29 -9.11
C THR A 65 -16.02 -15.59 -9.29
N MET A 66 -17.01 -15.87 -8.43
CA MET A 66 -17.89 -17.02 -8.59
C MET A 66 -18.82 -16.88 -9.79
N ALA A 67 -19.42 -15.71 -10.01
CA ALA A 67 -20.24 -15.46 -11.20
C ALA A 67 -19.44 -15.67 -12.49
N MET A 68 -18.22 -15.12 -12.54
CA MET A 68 -17.30 -15.30 -13.65
C MET A 68 -16.90 -16.77 -13.84
N LEU A 69 -16.67 -17.51 -12.75
CA LEU A 69 -16.39 -18.95 -12.80
C LEU A 69 -17.55 -19.72 -13.45
N HIS A 70 -18.79 -19.45 -13.05
CA HIS A 70 -19.96 -20.08 -13.66
C HIS A 70 -20.06 -19.74 -15.15
N GLN A 71 -19.91 -18.48 -15.55
CA GLN A 71 -19.94 -18.05 -16.95
C GLN A 71 -18.82 -18.71 -17.79
N VAL A 72 -17.61 -18.80 -17.24
CA VAL A 72 -16.49 -19.45 -17.92
C VAL A 72 -16.82 -20.93 -18.16
N LEU A 73 -17.34 -21.61 -17.13
CA LEU A 73 -17.65 -23.03 -17.22
C LEU A 73 -18.87 -23.33 -18.09
N ASP A 74 -19.93 -22.52 -18.07
CA ASP A 74 -21.11 -22.75 -18.92
C ASP A 74 -20.77 -22.79 -20.41
N GLY A 75 -19.77 -21.99 -20.82
CA GLY A 75 -19.25 -22.00 -22.19
C GLY A 75 -18.27 -23.14 -22.52
N ILE A 76 -18.01 -24.07 -21.61
CA ILE A 76 -17.06 -25.17 -21.77
C ILE A 76 -17.83 -26.51 -21.88
N PRO A 77 -17.39 -27.47 -22.73
CA PRO A 77 -18.03 -28.79 -22.80
C PRO A 77 -17.96 -29.58 -21.49
N ASP A 78 -19.01 -30.34 -21.15
CA ASP A 78 -19.09 -31.08 -19.87
C ASP A 78 -17.99 -32.13 -19.70
N GLU A 79 -17.49 -32.70 -20.79
CA GLU A 79 -16.34 -33.61 -20.80
C GLU A 79 -15.08 -32.98 -20.18
N CYS A 80 -14.94 -31.66 -20.34
CA CYS A 80 -13.84 -30.89 -19.77
C CYS A 80 -14.05 -30.54 -18.29
N LYS A 81 -15.28 -30.58 -17.77
CA LYS A 81 -15.65 -30.17 -16.39
C LYS A 81 -15.55 -31.28 -15.33
N THR A 82 -15.22 -32.50 -15.75
CA THR A 82 -15.25 -33.68 -14.88
C THR A 82 -14.42 -33.48 -13.59
N ASN A 83 -15.01 -33.86 -12.45
CA ASN A 83 -14.42 -33.80 -11.09
C ASN A 83 -14.28 -32.40 -10.44
N LEU A 84 -14.98 -31.38 -10.92
CA LEU A 84 -15.08 -30.08 -10.23
C LEU A 84 -16.20 -30.09 -9.17
N ASN A 85 -15.88 -29.72 -7.94
CA ASN A 85 -16.88 -29.47 -6.90
C ASN A 85 -17.04 -27.96 -6.68
N LEU A 86 -17.86 -27.33 -7.52
CA LEU A 86 -18.12 -25.88 -7.50
C LEU A 86 -18.86 -25.46 -6.22
N GLU A 87 -19.85 -26.24 -5.81
CA GLU A 87 -20.63 -25.98 -4.59
C GLU A 87 -19.72 -25.92 -3.35
N ARG A 88 -18.71 -26.80 -3.28
CA ARG A 88 -17.74 -26.81 -2.18
C ARG A 88 -16.84 -25.56 -2.21
N LEU A 89 -16.32 -25.20 -3.38
CA LEU A 89 -15.49 -23.99 -3.53
C LEU A 89 -16.30 -22.73 -3.17
N GLU A 90 -17.53 -22.62 -3.67
CA GLU A 90 -18.44 -21.52 -3.39
C GLU A 90 -18.73 -21.40 -1.88
N SER A 91 -19.09 -22.51 -1.24
CA SER A 91 -19.37 -22.55 0.19
C SER A 91 -18.17 -22.10 1.03
N HIS A 92 -16.95 -22.53 0.68
CA HIS A 92 -15.76 -22.16 1.44
C HIS A 92 -15.30 -20.73 1.17
N LEU A 93 -15.47 -20.21 -0.05
CA LEU A 93 -15.23 -18.80 -0.34
C LEU A 93 -16.23 -17.91 0.41
N LEU A 94 -17.50 -18.32 0.48
CA LEU A 94 -18.52 -17.59 1.23
C LEU A 94 -18.28 -17.68 2.75
N GLU A 95 -17.93 -18.86 3.27
CA GLU A 95 -17.59 -19.05 4.68
C GLU A 95 -16.38 -18.19 5.09
N PHE A 96 -15.36 -18.09 4.22
CA PHE A 96 -14.20 -17.22 4.44
C PHE A 96 -14.61 -15.75 4.59
N VAL A 97 -15.53 -15.28 3.75
CA VAL A 97 -16.04 -13.91 3.83
C VAL A 97 -16.93 -13.68 5.06
N GLU A 98 -17.64 -14.71 5.54
CA GLU A 98 -18.64 -14.59 6.62
C GLU A 98 -18.09 -14.80 8.04
N ARG A 99 -17.15 -15.74 8.25
CA ARG A 99 -16.51 -15.99 9.57
C ARG A 99 -15.76 -14.78 10.13
N ASP A 100 -15.47 -13.86 9.25
CA ASP A 100 -14.60 -12.73 9.41
C ASP A 100 -15.24 -11.57 10.20
N THR A 101 -16.56 -11.66 10.42
CA THR A 101 -17.33 -10.81 11.35
C THR A 101 -16.93 -11.01 12.84
N ILE A 102 -16.14 -12.03 13.20
CA ILE A 102 -16.00 -12.49 14.60
C ILE A 102 -14.54 -12.55 15.12
N LEU A 103 -13.51 -12.49 14.28
CA LEU A 103 -12.14 -12.78 14.74
C LEU A 103 -11.35 -11.51 15.12
N ASN A 104 -11.48 -11.15 16.39
CA ASN A 104 -10.45 -10.49 17.18
C ASN A 104 -9.33 -11.53 17.40
N ASN A 105 -8.20 -11.44 16.70
CA ASN A 105 -7.15 -12.44 16.84
C ASN A 105 -5.79 -11.85 17.20
N ASN A 106 -5.31 -12.28 18.37
CA ASN A 106 -3.94 -12.21 18.82
C ASN A 106 -3.07 -13.21 18.02
N TYR A 107 -2.98 -13.07 16.70
CA TYR A 107 -2.03 -13.85 15.90
C TYR A 107 -0.67 -13.14 15.94
N GLU A 108 0.32 -13.80 16.54
CA GLU A 108 1.71 -13.36 16.49
C GLU A 108 2.24 -13.74 15.10
N LEU A 109 2.29 -12.76 14.19
CA LEU A 109 2.81 -12.94 12.84
C LEU A 109 4.22 -13.54 12.92
N ASN A 110 4.44 -14.70 12.31
CA ASN A 110 5.80 -15.20 12.14
C ASN A 110 6.46 -14.45 10.96
N ASP A 111 7.72 -14.04 11.09
CA ASP A 111 8.47 -13.32 10.04
C ASP A 111 8.50 -14.07 8.68
N LEU A 112 8.33 -15.39 8.70
CA LEU A 112 8.19 -16.24 7.51
C LEU A 112 6.93 -15.91 6.71
N ASP A 113 5.81 -15.64 7.39
CA ASP A 113 4.50 -15.38 6.78
C ASP A 113 4.48 -14.05 6.01
N LEU A 114 5.21 -13.03 6.51
CA LEU A 114 5.27 -11.71 5.87
C LEU A 114 6.06 -11.73 4.55
N SER A 115 7.19 -12.46 4.52
CA SER A 115 8.01 -12.59 3.31
C SER A 115 7.28 -13.36 2.20
N GLU A 116 6.60 -14.45 2.56
CA GLU A 116 5.84 -15.27 1.62
C GLU A 116 4.60 -14.51 1.10
N CYS A 117 3.97 -13.70 1.97
CA CYS A 117 2.89 -12.79 1.59
C CYS A 117 3.36 -11.79 0.53
N MET A 118 4.49 -11.11 0.75
CA MET A 118 5.03 -10.16 -0.21
C MET A 118 5.37 -10.81 -1.56
N ASP A 119 5.92 -12.03 -1.58
CA ASP A 119 6.17 -12.78 -2.81
C ASP A 119 4.88 -13.10 -3.58
N CYS A 120 3.80 -13.44 -2.87
CA CYS A 120 2.48 -13.65 -3.47
C CYS A 120 1.90 -12.35 -4.03
N LEU A 121 1.99 -11.24 -3.29
CA LEU A 121 1.55 -9.93 -3.76
C LEU A 121 2.33 -9.47 -4.99
N GLU A 122 3.62 -9.73 -5.06
CA GLU A 122 4.44 -9.42 -6.23
C GLU A 122 3.93 -10.16 -7.49
N LYS A 123 3.55 -11.43 -7.34
CA LYS A 123 2.97 -12.24 -8.42
C LYS A 123 1.60 -11.68 -8.84
N ASN A 124 0.72 -11.38 -7.89
CA ASN A 124 -0.59 -10.79 -8.17
C ASN A 124 -0.46 -9.46 -8.89
N LEU A 125 0.46 -8.60 -8.45
CA LEU A 125 0.72 -7.31 -9.07
C LEU A 125 1.26 -7.47 -10.50
N ASN A 126 2.04 -8.51 -10.76
CA ASN A 126 2.50 -8.84 -12.10
C ASN A 126 1.36 -9.30 -13.01
N ASP A 127 0.39 -10.06 -12.48
CA ASP A 127 -0.81 -10.45 -13.23
C ASP A 127 -1.66 -9.24 -13.61
N VAL A 128 -1.93 -8.37 -12.63
CA VAL A 128 -2.63 -7.10 -12.83
C VAL A 128 -1.92 -6.26 -13.89
N LEU A 129 -0.59 -6.16 -13.82
CA LEU A 129 0.18 -5.42 -14.82
C LEU A 129 0.07 -6.01 -16.23
N ILE A 130 0.11 -7.34 -16.37
CA ILE A 130 -0.05 -8.01 -17.67
C ILE A 130 -1.43 -7.71 -18.23
N LEU A 131 -2.46 -7.81 -17.41
CA LEU A 131 -3.83 -7.56 -17.82
C LEU A 131 -4.05 -6.11 -18.27
N CYS A 132 -3.60 -5.13 -17.48
CA CYS A 132 -3.69 -3.72 -17.85
C CYS A 132 -2.90 -3.43 -19.15
N LEU A 133 -1.80 -4.14 -19.41
CA LEU A 133 -1.04 -4.02 -20.66
C LEU A 133 -1.78 -4.62 -21.86
N GLU A 134 -2.53 -5.70 -21.67
CA GLU A 134 -3.37 -6.32 -22.71
C GLU A 134 -4.56 -5.42 -23.05
N SER A 135 -5.25 -4.88 -22.04
CA SER A 135 -6.33 -3.91 -22.22
C SER A 135 -5.86 -2.65 -22.97
N ALA A 136 -4.75 -2.04 -22.55
CA ALA A 136 -4.22 -0.82 -23.16
C ALA A 136 -3.77 -0.97 -24.63
N ARG A 137 -3.61 -2.20 -25.13
CA ARG A 137 -3.29 -2.47 -26.56
C ARG A 137 -4.53 -2.46 -27.45
N SER A 138 -5.71 -2.61 -26.87
CA SER A 138 -6.98 -2.63 -27.57
C SER A 138 -7.55 -1.21 -27.79
N ASP A 139 -7.08 -0.23 -27.00
CA ASP A 139 -7.56 1.16 -27.04
C ASP A 139 -6.88 2.01 -28.13
N PRO A 140 -7.61 2.96 -28.76
CA PRO A 140 -7.04 3.85 -29.76
C PRO A 140 -5.93 4.76 -29.18
N PRO A 141 -4.90 5.12 -29.99
CA PRO A 141 -3.70 5.83 -29.49
C PRO A 141 -3.96 7.22 -28.89
N GLU A 142 -5.07 7.85 -29.27
CA GLU A 142 -5.39 9.25 -28.97
C GLU A 142 -5.89 9.46 -27.53
N GLU A 143 -6.30 8.39 -26.82
CA GLU A 143 -6.79 8.42 -25.42
C GLU A 143 -5.76 7.87 -24.38
N ASN A 144 -4.57 7.45 -24.82
CA ASN A 144 -3.74 6.48 -24.08
C ASN A 144 -2.63 7.08 -23.15
N HIS A 145 -2.58 8.41 -22.96
CA HIS A 145 -1.48 9.04 -22.20
C HIS A 145 -1.54 8.78 -20.69
N GLU A 146 -2.73 8.71 -20.11
CA GLU A 146 -2.94 8.45 -18.69
C GLU A 146 -2.71 6.97 -18.35
N ILE A 147 -3.23 6.07 -19.18
CA ILE A 147 -3.01 4.61 -19.07
C ILE A 147 -1.52 4.27 -19.17
N HIS A 148 -0.80 4.86 -20.13
CA HIS A 148 0.66 4.67 -20.22
C HIS A 148 1.41 5.20 -18.99
N ARG A 149 0.97 6.32 -18.40
CA ARG A 149 1.55 6.85 -17.16
C ARG A 149 1.29 5.90 -15.99
N PHE A 150 0.05 5.46 -15.83
CA PHE A 150 -0.36 4.46 -14.84
C PHE A 150 0.49 3.19 -14.93
N LEU A 151 0.59 2.59 -16.12
CA LEU A 151 1.37 1.38 -16.37
C LEU A 151 2.86 1.55 -16.06
N LYS A 152 3.40 2.74 -16.34
CA LYS A 152 4.79 3.07 -16.02
C LYS A 152 5.01 3.12 -14.52
N GLU A 153 4.12 3.75 -13.76
CA GLU A 153 4.21 3.79 -12.30
C GLU A 153 4.00 2.41 -11.70
N LEU A 154 3.03 1.63 -12.18
CA LEU A 154 2.77 0.26 -11.74
C LEU A 154 3.99 -0.65 -11.94
N LYS A 155 4.70 -0.53 -13.06
CA LYS A 155 5.99 -1.21 -13.29
C LYS A 155 7.06 -0.82 -12.27
N VAL A 156 7.07 0.42 -11.80
CA VAL A 156 8.01 0.88 -10.77
C VAL A 156 7.61 0.31 -9.41
N VAL A 157 6.33 0.33 -9.06
CA VAL A 157 5.78 -0.30 -7.84
C VAL A 157 6.20 -1.76 -7.78
N GLN A 158 5.94 -2.53 -8.85
CA GLN A 158 6.28 -3.96 -8.91
C GLN A 158 7.78 -4.23 -8.75
N LYS A 159 8.64 -3.49 -9.46
CA LYS A 159 10.10 -3.65 -9.33
C LYS A 159 10.61 -3.32 -7.94
N LYS A 160 10.07 -2.28 -7.32
CA LYS A 160 10.47 -1.88 -5.98
C LYS A 160 9.97 -2.88 -4.93
N LEU A 161 8.73 -3.33 -5.02
CA LEU A 161 8.18 -4.37 -4.15
C LEU A 161 9.09 -5.60 -4.16
N ARG A 162 9.36 -6.18 -5.34
CA ARG A 162 10.29 -7.32 -5.51
C ARG A 162 11.63 -7.08 -4.83
N PHE A 163 12.21 -5.90 -5.01
CA PHE A 163 13.51 -5.57 -4.44
C PHE A 163 13.47 -5.48 -2.91
N LEU A 164 12.44 -4.86 -2.34
CA LEU A 164 12.25 -4.77 -0.90
C LEU A 164 11.97 -6.14 -0.29
N THR A 165 11.17 -6.98 -0.95
CA THR A 165 10.91 -8.37 -0.54
C THR A 165 12.21 -9.17 -0.46
N TYR A 166 13.03 -9.11 -1.51
CA TYR A 166 14.35 -9.74 -1.53
C TYR A 166 15.23 -9.25 -0.36
N LEU A 167 15.33 -7.94 -0.15
CA LEU A 167 16.15 -7.38 0.92
C LEU A 167 15.67 -7.79 2.31
N TYR A 168 14.36 -7.72 2.54
CA TYR A 168 13.78 -8.13 3.80
C TYR A 168 14.11 -9.59 4.09
N ALA A 169 13.79 -10.49 3.16
CA ALA A 169 13.97 -11.92 3.36
C ALA A 169 15.43 -12.35 3.50
N THR A 170 16.36 -11.70 2.79
CA THR A 170 17.76 -12.17 2.71
C THR A 170 18.73 -11.43 3.62
N GLU A 171 18.46 -10.17 3.96
CA GLU A 171 19.42 -9.32 4.68
C GLU A 171 18.90 -8.84 6.03
N ILE A 172 17.58 -8.86 6.28
CA ILE A 172 16.98 -8.29 7.50
C ILE A 172 16.36 -9.39 8.37
N ASN A 173 15.50 -10.21 7.79
CA ASN A 173 14.76 -11.26 8.48
C ASN A 173 15.73 -12.26 9.15
N GLY A 174 15.54 -12.50 10.45
CA GLY A 174 16.40 -13.38 11.25
C GLY A 174 17.77 -12.80 11.63
N TYR A 175 18.14 -11.60 11.14
CA TYR A 175 19.41 -10.94 11.47
C TYR A 175 19.26 -9.78 12.46
N ILE A 176 18.03 -9.31 12.69
CA ILE A 176 17.73 -8.18 13.57
C ILE A 176 16.66 -8.60 14.58
N ASN A 177 16.82 -8.16 15.82
CA ASN A 177 15.85 -8.41 16.88
C ASN A 177 14.47 -7.83 16.53
N HIS A 178 13.39 -8.58 16.80
CA HIS A 178 12.01 -8.18 16.50
C HIS A 178 11.63 -6.79 17.03
N GLU A 179 12.08 -6.40 18.23
CA GLU A 179 11.82 -5.05 18.79
C GLU A 179 12.34 -3.91 17.88
N LYS A 180 13.47 -4.14 17.20
CA LYS A 180 14.04 -3.15 16.28
C LYS A 180 13.37 -3.20 14.90
N LEU A 181 12.68 -4.29 14.58
CA LEU A 181 11.93 -4.46 13.33
C LEU A 181 10.48 -4.03 13.45
N GLU A 182 9.91 -3.88 14.65
CA GLU A 182 8.49 -3.58 14.86
C GLU A 182 7.97 -2.44 13.96
N CYS A 183 8.72 -1.34 13.85
CA CYS A 183 8.36 -0.21 12.98
C CYS A 183 8.40 -0.58 11.48
N LEU A 184 9.43 -1.32 11.05
CA LEU A 184 9.55 -1.79 9.67
C LEU A 184 8.43 -2.79 9.34
N ASP A 185 8.20 -3.78 10.19
CA ASP A 185 7.21 -4.83 9.98
C ASP A 185 5.80 -4.23 9.88
N THR A 186 5.46 -3.30 10.78
CA THR A 186 4.20 -2.55 10.73
C THR A 186 4.06 -1.82 9.38
N ARG A 187 5.11 -1.12 8.92
CA ARG A 187 5.08 -0.43 7.61
C ARG A 187 4.97 -1.40 6.43
N ILE A 188 5.64 -2.54 6.48
CA ILE A 188 5.55 -3.58 5.45
C ILE A 188 4.15 -4.17 5.41
N GLN A 189 3.55 -4.50 6.56
CA GLN A 189 2.18 -5.03 6.66
C GLN A 189 1.19 -4.06 6.02
N PHE A 190 1.28 -2.77 6.31
CA PHE A 190 0.39 -1.79 5.68
C PHE A 190 0.61 -1.62 4.19
N MET A 191 1.87 -1.57 3.75
CA MET A 191 2.19 -1.55 2.33
C MET A 191 1.60 -2.81 1.65
N ALA A 192 1.79 -3.98 2.24
CA ALA A 192 1.29 -5.26 1.74
C ALA A 192 -0.25 -5.27 1.66
N ASN A 193 -0.93 -4.84 2.72
CA ASN A 193 -2.37 -4.69 2.77
C ASN A 193 -2.89 -3.80 1.63
N ASN A 194 -2.27 -2.64 1.41
CA ASN A 194 -2.67 -1.73 0.35
C ASN A 194 -2.35 -2.26 -1.07
N VAL A 195 -1.23 -2.95 -1.26
CA VAL A 195 -0.92 -3.62 -2.53
C VAL A 195 -1.93 -4.75 -2.80
N GLY A 196 -2.30 -5.51 -1.77
CA GLY A 196 -3.34 -6.53 -1.85
C GLY A 196 -4.67 -5.90 -2.28
N HIS A 197 -5.12 -4.85 -1.59
CA HIS A 197 -6.36 -4.16 -1.91
C HIS A 197 -6.36 -3.56 -3.32
N PHE A 198 -5.23 -3.04 -3.79
CA PHE A 198 -5.09 -2.60 -5.17
C PHE A 198 -5.28 -3.76 -6.16
N CYS A 199 -4.62 -4.90 -5.92
CA CYS A 199 -4.77 -6.06 -6.81
C CYS A 199 -6.21 -6.59 -6.81
N LEU A 200 -6.87 -6.53 -5.65
CA LEU A 200 -8.26 -6.91 -5.49
C LEU A 200 -9.17 -5.95 -6.28
N ALA A 201 -9.03 -4.64 -6.10
CA ALA A 201 -9.85 -3.65 -6.79
C ALA A 201 -9.74 -3.73 -8.33
N ILE A 202 -8.53 -3.93 -8.86
CA ILE A 202 -8.37 -4.13 -10.32
C ILE A 202 -8.97 -5.47 -10.75
N SER A 203 -8.90 -6.50 -9.91
CA SER A 203 -9.59 -7.76 -10.20
C SER A 203 -11.10 -7.56 -10.30
N ASP A 204 -11.69 -6.65 -9.52
CA ASP A 204 -13.13 -6.39 -9.50
C ASP A 204 -13.59 -5.65 -10.73
N ASP A 205 -12.90 -4.56 -11.09
CA ASP A 205 -13.15 -3.74 -12.28
C ASP A 205 -13.13 -4.60 -13.56
N VAL A 206 -12.26 -5.60 -13.58
CA VAL A 206 -12.10 -6.55 -14.69
C VAL A 206 -13.21 -7.61 -14.73
N ASN A 207 -13.84 -7.88 -13.59
CA ASN A 207 -14.88 -8.88 -13.42
C ASN A 207 -16.29 -8.27 -13.36
N ASP A 208 -16.44 -6.94 -13.35
CA ASP A 208 -17.75 -6.30 -13.32
C ASP A 208 -18.44 -6.55 -14.67
N ILE A 209 -19.58 -7.25 -14.62
CA ILE A 209 -20.38 -7.68 -15.77
C ILE A 209 -21.60 -6.74 -15.94
N ASP A 210 -21.92 -5.95 -14.92
CA ASP A 210 -23.04 -4.99 -14.91
C ASP A 210 -22.50 -3.56 -14.70
N ASP A 211 -22.85 -2.65 -15.62
CA ASP A 211 -22.60 -1.21 -15.58
C ASP A 211 -23.43 -0.49 -14.50
N ASP A 212 -23.41 -0.96 -13.25
CA ASP A 212 -24.05 -0.23 -12.16
C ASP A 212 -23.09 0.85 -11.63
N ASP A 213 -23.42 2.10 -12.02
CA ASP A 213 -22.83 3.40 -11.63
C ASP A 213 -22.92 3.67 -10.11
N ASP A 214 -22.44 2.78 -9.25
CA ASP A 214 -22.17 3.12 -7.86
C ASP A 214 -20.80 3.81 -7.77
N GLU A 215 -20.83 5.09 -8.18
CA GLU A 215 -19.77 6.08 -8.09
C GLU A 215 -19.50 6.46 -6.62
N ASP A 216 -19.03 5.51 -5.81
CA ASP A 216 -18.43 5.86 -4.52
C ASP A 216 -16.92 6.06 -4.71
N VAL A 217 -16.56 7.32 -4.97
CA VAL A 217 -15.42 8.19 -4.58
C VAL A 217 -14.14 7.56 -3.93
N TYR A 218 -14.19 6.34 -3.41
CA TYR A 218 -13.09 5.54 -2.90
C TYR A 218 -12.22 4.86 -3.99
N ASN A 219 -12.69 4.83 -5.24
CA ASN A 219 -12.02 4.17 -6.38
C ASN A 219 -10.89 4.95 -7.05
N TYR A 220 -10.56 6.18 -6.64
CA TYR A 220 -9.52 6.98 -7.30
C TYR A 220 -8.15 6.99 -6.60
N ILE A 221 -8.11 6.78 -5.28
CA ILE A 221 -6.86 6.89 -4.48
C ILE A 221 -6.19 5.52 -4.29
N LEU A 222 -6.94 4.47 -3.94
CA LEU A 222 -6.39 3.12 -3.79
C LEU A 222 -6.01 2.50 -5.13
N ASN A 223 -6.69 2.86 -6.23
CA ASN A 223 -6.34 2.48 -7.60
C ASN A 223 -5.22 3.33 -8.19
N ASN A 224 -4.49 4.12 -7.38
CA ASN A 224 -3.43 4.96 -7.87
C ASN A 224 -2.05 4.35 -7.56
N PRO A 225 -1.26 3.92 -8.56
CA PRO A 225 0.10 3.46 -8.37
C PRO A 225 0.98 4.48 -7.63
N SER A 226 0.70 5.78 -7.76
CA SER A 226 1.38 6.85 -6.99
C SER A 226 1.27 6.66 -5.47
N TYR A 227 0.11 6.21 -4.99
CA TYR A 227 -0.12 5.97 -3.56
C TYR A 227 0.70 4.79 -3.05
N LEU A 228 0.64 3.65 -3.74
CA LEU A 228 1.45 2.46 -3.41
C LEU A 228 2.95 2.78 -3.46
N LEU A 229 3.35 3.58 -4.44
CA LEU A 229 4.73 4.00 -4.61
C LEU A 229 5.22 4.87 -3.44
N CYS A 230 4.34 5.68 -2.83
CA CYS A 230 4.65 6.39 -1.59
C CYS A 230 4.93 5.41 -0.44
N LEU A 231 4.03 4.45 -0.21
CA LEU A 231 4.17 3.45 0.86
C LEU A 231 5.46 2.63 0.73
N ILE A 232 5.77 2.19 -0.49
CA ILE A 232 7.01 1.50 -0.82
C ILE A 232 8.23 2.36 -0.47
N VAL A 233 8.20 3.66 -0.78
CA VAL A 233 9.31 4.56 -0.45
C VAL A 233 9.45 4.74 1.07
N LEU A 234 8.36 4.80 1.82
CA LEU A 234 8.41 4.86 3.29
C LEU A 234 9.03 3.59 3.91
N VAL A 235 8.73 2.42 3.36
CA VAL A 235 9.39 1.15 3.73
C VAL A 235 10.87 1.19 3.38
N GLU A 236 11.22 1.65 2.17
CA GLU A 236 12.61 1.79 1.73
C GLU A 236 13.43 2.70 2.65
N LEU A 237 12.84 3.82 3.11
CA LEU A 237 13.48 4.74 4.04
C LEU A 237 13.75 4.08 5.41
N GLU A 238 12.82 3.28 5.92
CA GLU A 238 13.03 2.56 7.19
C GLU A 238 14.10 1.48 7.03
N MET A 239 14.08 0.72 5.94
CA MET A 239 15.15 -0.23 5.64
C MET A 239 16.51 0.48 5.56
N LYS A 240 16.60 1.65 4.92
CA LYS A 240 17.84 2.45 4.88
C LYS A 240 18.36 2.79 6.26
N LYS A 241 17.48 3.23 7.16
CA LYS A 241 17.83 3.51 8.55
C LYS A 241 18.36 2.25 9.24
N ILE A 242 17.70 1.11 9.06
CA ILE A 242 18.15 -0.18 9.60
C ILE A 242 19.54 -0.57 9.07
N PHE A 243 19.80 -0.46 7.76
CA PHE A 243 21.11 -0.78 7.20
C PHE A 243 22.23 0.13 7.76
N LEU A 244 21.93 1.40 8.00
CA LEU A 244 22.90 2.37 8.54
C LEU A 244 23.19 2.18 10.03
N HIS A 245 22.20 1.75 10.82
CA HIS A 245 22.33 1.67 12.27
C HIS A 245 22.61 0.26 12.78
N GLU A 246 21.96 -0.76 12.20
CA GLU A 246 21.99 -2.14 12.68
C GLU A 246 22.86 -3.04 11.78
N LEU A 247 22.74 -2.92 10.46
CA LEU A 247 23.48 -3.77 9.50
C LEU A 247 24.68 -3.07 8.86
N LYS A 248 25.49 -2.38 9.66
CA LYS A 248 26.65 -1.58 9.16
C LYS A 248 27.64 -2.38 8.33
N ALA A 249 27.78 -3.68 8.63
CA ALA A 249 28.68 -4.60 7.91
C ALA A 249 28.09 -5.13 6.60
N SER A 250 26.79 -4.91 6.32
CA SER A 250 26.18 -5.38 5.07
C SER A 250 26.83 -4.70 3.86
N LYS A 251 27.00 -5.48 2.80
CA LYS A 251 27.41 -4.98 1.47
C LYS A 251 26.43 -3.93 0.95
N PHE A 252 25.16 -3.99 1.35
CA PHE A 252 24.12 -3.05 0.91
C PHE A 252 24.31 -1.66 1.48
N THR A 253 24.82 -1.53 2.71
CA THR A 253 25.19 -0.24 3.33
C THR A 253 26.20 0.54 2.49
N HIS A 254 27.02 -0.18 1.71
CA HIS A 254 28.02 0.39 0.82
C HIS A 254 27.54 0.55 -0.62
N SER A 255 26.35 0.06 -0.95
CA SER A 255 25.80 0.08 -2.31
C SER A 255 25.29 1.47 -2.69
N ARG A 256 25.25 1.73 -3.99
CA ARG A 256 24.72 2.99 -4.52
C ARG A 256 23.26 3.24 -4.11
N THR A 257 22.44 2.19 -4.02
CA THR A 257 21.01 2.28 -3.64
C THR A 257 20.80 2.89 -2.25
N PHE A 258 21.69 2.57 -1.30
CA PHE A 258 21.58 3.03 0.09
C PHE A 258 22.49 4.23 0.40
N LYS A 259 23.53 4.46 -0.39
CA LYS A 259 24.37 5.68 -0.33
C LYS A 259 23.73 6.88 -1.01
N ASP A 260 23.07 6.66 -2.14
CA ASP A 260 22.39 7.74 -2.84
C ASP A 260 21.17 8.13 -2.00
N LYS A 261 21.25 9.30 -1.34
CA LYS A 261 20.10 9.95 -0.67
C LYS A 261 18.90 10.23 -1.63
N LYS A 262 18.97 9.78 -2.89
CA LYS A 262 18.08 10.19 -3.99
C LYS A 262 16.67 9.69 -3.72
N LEU A 263 15.79 10.63 -3.37
CA LEU A 263 14.37 10.39 -3.30
C LEU A 263 13.80 10.19 -4.71
N LEU A 264 12.69 9.47 -4.76
CA LEU A 264 11.97 9.24 -5.99
C LEU A 264 11.44 10.56 -6.56
N LYS A 265 11.49 10.73 -7.89
CA LYS A 265 10.89 11.90 -8.54
C LYS A 265 9.39 11.92 -8.26
N GLY A 266 8.87 13.07 -7.82
CA GLY A 266 7.47 13.22 -7.43
C GLY A 266 7.13 12.69 -6.03
N PHE A 267 8.12 12.35 -5.20
CA PHE A 267 7.88 11.86 -3.85
C PHE A 267 7.04 12.83 -3.00
N SER A 268 7.28 14.14 -3.10
CA SER A 268 6.47 15.16 -2.40
C SER A 268 4.99 15.09 -2.78
N HIS A 269 4.70 15.01 -4.08
CA HIS A 269 3.34 14.86 -4.60
C HIS A 269 2.66 13.58 -4.12
N HIS A 270 3.37 12.45 -4.14
CA HIS A 270 2.84 11.18 -3.66
C HIS A 270 2.59 11.19 -2.16
N LEU A 271 3.49 11.82 -1.41
CA LEU A 271 3.38 11.95 0.04
C LEU A 271 2.22 12.87 0.44
N HIS A 272 2.02 13.97 -0.29
CA HIS A 272 0.87 14.85 -0.09
C HIS A 272 -0.45 14.07 -0.25
N LYS A 273 -0.58 13.30 -1.34
CA LYS A 273 -1.76 12.44 -1.56
C LYS A 273 -1.98 11.44 -0.42
N LEU A 274 -0.90 10.80 0.07
CA LEU A 274 -0.98 9.87 1.19
C LEU A 274 -1.49 10.56 2.46
N LEU A 275 -0.92 11.72 2.82
CA LEU A 275 -1.31 12.45 4.02
C LEU A 275 -2.76 12.95 3.95
N MET A 276 -3.21 13.43 2.79
CA MET A 276 -4.62 13.79 2.57
C MET A 276 -5.56 12.60 2.77
N TYR A 277 -5.19 11.42 2.26
CA TYR A 277 -5.94 10.18 2.48
C TYR A 277 -6.01 9.81 3.96
N LEU A 278 -4.86 9.80 4.66
CA LEU A 278 -4.81 9.45 6.08
C LEU A 278 -5.66 10.41 6.93
N ARG A 279 -5.66 11.70 6.58
CA ARG A 279 -6.48 12.72 7.23
C ARG A 279 -7.98 12.46 7.07
N LYS A 280 -8.43 12.19 5.85
CA LYS A 280 -9.86 11.99 5.55
C LYS A 280 -10.36 10.65 6.08
N GLU A 281 -9.65 9.57 5.79
CA GLU A 281 -10.19 8.21 5.91
C GLU A 281 -9.88 7.55 7.24
N LYS A 282 -8.73 7.89 7.81
CA LYS A 282 -8.27 7.26 9.04
C LYS A 282 -8.59 8.14 10.23
N LEU A 283 -8.18 9.42 10.25
CA LEU A 283 -8.34 10.29 11.41
C LEU A 283 -9.79 10.63 11.81
N GLU A 284 -10.74 10.72 10.86
CA GLU A 284 -12.16 10.97 11.19
C GLU A 284 -12.77 9.91 12.12
N ASN A 285 -12.17 8.71 12.16
CA ASN A 285 -12.62 7.57 12.97
C ASN A 285 -11.81 7.39 14.28
N PHE A 286 -10.88 8.29 14.61
CA PHE A 286 -10.02 8.14 15.80
C PHE A 286 -10.75 8.58 17.07
N PRO A 287 -10.44 7.96 18.23
CA PRO A 287 -10.84 8.52 19.50
C PRO A 287 -10.22 9.93 19.65
N ASP A 288 -11.00 10.89 20.13
CA ASP A 288 -10.54 12.25 20.43
C ASP A 288 -9.66 12.24 21.69
N ASP A 289 -8.43 11.77 21.53
CA ASP A 289 -7.40 11.72 22.56
C ASP A 289 -6.15 12.54 22.15
N VAL A 290 -5.25 12.74 23.12
CA VAL A 290 -4.03 13.53 22.93
C VAL A 290 -3.14 12.96 21.82
N SER A 291 -3.15 11.64 21.61
CA SER A 291 -2.35 11.03 20.54
C SER A 291 -2.93 11.35 19.18
N ALA A 292 -4.24 11.23 19.00
CA ALA A 292 -4.93 11.60 17.77
C ALA A 292 -4.68 13.08 17.42
N GLN A 293 -4.77 13.98 18.40
CA GLN A 293 -4.50 15.41 18.21
C GLN A 293 -3.04 15.68 17.80
N ASN A 294 -2.07 15.01 18.42
CA ASN A 294 -0.66 15.14 18.04
C ASN A 294 -0.40 14.69 16.59
N ILE A 295 -1.07 13.61 16.16
CA ILE A 295 -0.98 13.10 14.79
C ILE A 295 -1.65 14.04 13.80
N ASP A 296 -2.83 14.57 14.11
CA ASP A 296 -3.54 15.52 13.27
C ASP A 296 -2.69 16.77 13.02
N VAL A 297 -2.15 17.39 14.07
CA VAL A 297 -1.28 18.56 13.94
C VAL A 297 -0.02 18.25 13.12
N ALA A 298 0.57 17.06 13.29
CA ALA A 298 1.71 16.64 12.48
C ALA A 298 1.34 16.52 11.00
N ILE A 299 0.21 15.87 10.67
CA ILE A 299 -0.29 15.74 9.30
C ILE A 299 -0.57 17.11 8.69
N GLU A 300 -1.26 18.00 9.41
CA GLU A 300 -1.56 19.35 8.93
C GLU A 300 -0.29 20.13 8.58
N PHE A 301 0.71 20.10 9.47
CA PHE A 301 1.98 20.78 9.23
C PHE A 301 2.69 20.21 8.00
N LEU A 302 2.75 18.88 7.86
CA LEU A 302 3.41 18.25 6.71
C LEU A 302 2.68 18.56 5.40
N LEU A 303 1.35 18.61 5.40
CA LEU A 303 0.56 19.00 4.22
C LEU A 303 0.88 20.43 3.79
N VAL A 304 0.86 21.39 4.72
CA VAL A 304 1.22 22.79 4.43
C VAL A 304 2.67 22.90 3.93
N PHE A 305 3.59 22.12 4.50
CA PHE A 305 4.96 22.06 4.01
C PHE A 305 5.07 21.56 2.57
N LEU A 306 4.24 20.58 2.18
CA LEU A 306 4.26 19.97 0.85
C LEU A 306 3.52 20.80 -0.21
N ASP A 307 2.46 21.52 0.18
CA ASP A 307 1.71 22.44 -0.68
C ASP A 307 2.50 23.71 -1.00
N ALA A 308 3.36 24.13 -0.07
CA ALA A 308 4.26 25.22 -0.32
C ALA A 308 5.23 24.80 -1.45
N ASP A 309 5.18 25.52 -2.58
CA ASP A 309 6.03 25.35 -3.78
C ASP A 309 7.55 25.54 -3.50
N VAL A 310 7.92 25.59 -2.21
CA VAL A 310 9.24 25.49 -1.57
C VAL A 310 10.07 24.38 -2.23
N SER A 311 9.45 23.27 -2.64
CA SER A 311 10.16 22.13 -3.22
C SER A 311 10.70 22.32 -4.64
N ASN A 312 10.25 23.32 -5.41
CA ASN A 312 10.60 23.38 -6.84
C ASN A 312 11.50 24.55 -7.26
N HIS A 313 11.51 25.68 -6.54
CA HIS A 313 12.07 26.91 -7.10
C HIS A 313 13.13 27.64 -6.25
N VAL A 314 13.25 27.35 -4.95
CA VAL A 314 13.99 28.24 -4.03
C VAL A 314 15.17 27.58 -3.30
N ILE A 315 15.25 26.24 -3.26
CA ILE A 315 16.20 25.57 -2.35
C ILE A 315 17.26 24.74 -3.09
N ASN A 316 18.50 24.82 -2.59
CA ASN A 316 19.59 23.91 -2.93
C ASN A 316 19.10 22.45 -2.87
N GLY A 317 19.23 21.72 -3.99
CA GLY A 317 18.71 20.36 -4.14
C GLY A 317 19.22 19.35 -3.11
N ASN A 318 20.37 19.60 -2.46
CA ASN A 318 20.87 18.75 -1.38
C ASN A 318 20.14 18.97 -0.04
N TRP A 319 19.79 20.21 0.32
CA TRP A 319 19.07 20.49 1.56
C TRP A 319 17.62 20.02 1.47
N LEU A 320 16.96 20.32 0.35
CA LEU A 320 15.57 19.90 0.13
C LEU A 320 15.42 18.39 0.27
N LYS A 321 16.42 17.65 -0.20
CA LYS A 321 16.50 16.21 -0.11
C LYS A 321 16.61 15.70 1.33
N GLU A 322 17.45 16.33 2.16
CA GLU A 322 17.56 15.99 3.60
C GLU A 322 16.27 16.32 4.37
N VAL A 323 15.64 17.45 4.04
CA VAL A 323 14.35 17.83 4.63
C VAL A 323 13.25 16.88 4.20
N MET A 324 13.19 16.51 2.93
CA MET A 324 12.21 15.56 2.42
C MET A 324 12.42 14.14 3.00
N GLU A 325 13.65 13.73 3.30
CA GLU A 325 13.91 12.49 4.06
C GLU A 325 13.32 12.56 5.47
N LYS A 326 13.44 13.71 6.16
CA LYS A 326 12.82 13.93 7.48
C LYS A 326 11.29 13.93 7.40
N VAL A 327 10.72 14.63 6.43
CA VAL A 327 9.27 14.65 6.17
C VAL A 327 8.76 13.23 5.91
N GLY A 328 9.46 12.45 5.08
CA GLY A 328 9.16 11.04 4.86
C GLY A 328 9.26 10.19 6.12
N ALA A 329 10.28 10.41 6.95
CA ALA A 329 10.43 9.70 8.23
C ALA A 329 9.27 10.01 9.20
N ILE A 330 8.89 11.27 9.35
CA ILE A 330 7.74 11.68 10.20
C ILE A 330 6.45 11.06 9.66
N ALA A 331 6.22 11.10 8.35
CA ALA A 331 5.04 10.48 7.75
C ALA A 331 5.00 8.95 7.96
N GLY A 332 6.16 8.28 7.92
CA GLY A 332 6.27 6.87 8.27
C GLY A 332 5.96 6.59 9.74
N ASP A 333 6.34 7.49 10.66
CA ASP A 333 6.03 7.36 12.09
C ASP A 333 4.54 7.62 12.36
N VAL A 334 3.95 8.61 11.70
CA VAL A 334 2.50 8.85 11.68
C VAL A 334 1.75 7.61 11.22
N LEU A 335 2.21 7.02 10.12
CA LEU A 335 1.60 5.82 9.56
C LEU A 335 1.67 4.63 10.53
N TYR A 336 2.78 4.47 11.24
CA TYR A 336 2.94 3.46 12.30
C TYR A 336 1.92 3.67 13.42
N VAL A 337 1.79 4.89 13.93
CA VAL A 337 0.85 5.20 15.02
C VAL A 337 -0.61 5.00 14.58
N ILE A 338 -0.98 5.43 13.37
CA ILE A 338 -2.33 5.23 12.82
C ILE A 338 -2.67 3.74 12.77
N GLN A 339 -1.73 2.90 12.36
CA GLN A 339 -1.96 1.45 12.30
C GLN A 339 -2.15 0.81 13.66
N LYS A 340 -1.33 1.17 14.65
CA LYS A 340 -1.44 0.66 16.02
C LYS A 340 -2.68 1.15 16.76
N LEU A 341 -3.34 2.19 16.24
CA LEU A 341 -4.59 2.73 16.77
C LEU A 341 -5.82 2.14 16.09
N LEU A 342 -5.69 1.45 14.96
CA LEU A 342 -6.82 0.81 14.28
C LEU A 342 -7.39 -0.34 15.12
N PRO A 343 -8.73 -0.52 15.20
CA PRO A 343 -9.37 -1.50 16.08
C PRO A 343 -8.90 -2.94 15.93
N SER A 344 -8.45 -3.34 14.73
CA SER A 344 -7.90 -4.67 14.43
C SER A 344 -6.53 -4.95 15.07
N SER A 345 -5.84 -3.91 15.56
CA SER A 345 -4.46 -4.00 16.08
C SER A 345 -4.37 -3.95 17.61
N ILE A 346 -5.50 -3.81 18.32
CA ILE A 346 -5.51 -3.48 19.75
C ILE A 346 -5.17 -4.73 20.59
N ASN A 347 -3.89 -4.90 20.88
CA ASN A 347 -3.49 -5.46 22.16
C ASN A 347 -3.64 -4.35 23.21
N ARG A 348 -4.49 -4.56 24.22
CA ARG A 348 -4.89 -3.52 25.20
C ARG A 348 -3.75 -2.95 26.05
N ASP A 349 -2.53 -3.45 25.88
CA ASP A 349 -1.34 -3.14 26.70
C ASP A 349 -0.37 -2.12 26.05
N ASP A 350 -0.64 -1.64 24.82
CA ASP A 350 0.28 -0.76 24.05
C ASP A 350 -0.08 0.75 24.07
N THR A 351 -1.11 1.18 24.80
CA THR A 351 -1.57 2.58 24.83
C THR A 351 -0.47 3.57 25.26
N SER A 352 0.40 3.17 26.20
CA SER A 352 1.53 4.02 26.64
C SER A 352 2.59 4.19 25.55
N LYS A 353 2.88 3.14 24.76
CA LYS A 353 3.83 3.19 23.65
C LYS A 353 3.30 4.08 22.54
N ILE A 354 2.02 3.95 22.21
CA ILE A 354 1.35 4.80 21.21
C ILE A 354 1.42 6.27 21.62
N ARG A 355 1.11 6.58 22.89
CA ARG A 355 1.23 7.94 23.43
C ARG A 355 2.66 8.49 23.36
N LEU A 356 3.66 7.65 23.66
CA LEU A 356 5.07 8.04 23.54
C LEU A 356 5.44 8.32 22.07
N CYS A 357 5.03 7.46 21.14
CA CYS A 357 5.28 7.64 19.72
C CYS A 357 4.61 8.92 19.17
N SER A 358 3.37 9.22 19.59
CA SER A 358 2.67 10.44 19.16
C SER A 358 3.37 11.71 19.66
N LEU A 359 3.90 11.71 20.88
CA LEU A 359 4.73 12.80 21.41
C LEU A 359 6.05 12.95 20.64
N GLN A 360 6.73 11.86 20.30
CA GLN A 360 7.96 11.90 19.49
C GLN A 360 7.70 12.44 18.08
N ILE A 361 6.56 12.10 17.48
CA ILE A 361 6.15 12.64 16.18
C ILE A 361 5.95 14.15 16.29
N LEU A 362 5.28 14.62 17.35
CA LEU A 362 5.09 16.04 17.59
C LEU A 362 6.42 16.78 17.75
N GLU A 363 7.35 16.23 18.52
CA GLU A 363 8.69 16.80 18.71
C GLU A 363 9.48 16.88 17.40
N LYS A 364 9.53 15.79 16.62
CA LYS A 364 10.16 15.78 15.29
C LYS A 364 9.54 16.81 14.35
N THR A 365 8.22 17.01 14.44
CA THR A 365 7.50 18.00 13.65
C THR A 365 7.86 19.43 14.06
N LYS A 366 7.97 19.70 15.37
CA LYS A 366 8.44 21.00 15.88
C LYS A 366 9.89 21.29 15.46
N ASP A 367 10.77 20.30 15.55
CA ASP A 367 12.17 20.42 15.10
C ASP A 367 12.26 20.70 13.60
N LEU A 368 11.46 20.02 12.80
CA LEU A 368 11.35 20.26 11.37
C LEU A 368 10.84 21.67 11.08
N LYS A 369 9.80 22.13 11.80
CA LYS A 369 9.27 23.49 11.70
C LYS A 369 10.33 24.54 12.01
N ALA A 370 11.10 24.36 13.08
CA ALA A 370 12.19 25.27 13.43
C ALA A 370 13.24 25.35 12.31
N GLN A 371 13.68 24.20 11.78
CA GLN A 371 14.66 24.14 10.69
C GLN A 371 14.16 24.80 9.40
N VAL A 372 12.88 24.64 9.05
CA VAL A 372 12.27 25.29 7.88
C VAL A 372 12.07 26.79 8.14
N GLY A 373 11.68 27.19 9.34
CA GLY A 373 11.50 28.58 9.75
C GLY A 373 12.79 29.39 9.70
N ASP A 374 13.88 28.85 10.24
CA ASP A 374 15.22 29.45 10.17
C ASP A 374 15.64 29.68 8.70
N LEU A 375 15.35 28.72 7.82
CA LEU A 375 15.67 28.83 6.40
C LEU A 375 14.84 29.92 5.71
N LEU A 376 13.54 30.00 5.97
CA LEU A 376 12.69 31.06 5.42
C LEU A 376 13.19 32.44 5.87
N GLN A 377 13.61 32.56 7.14
CA GLN A 377 14.20 33.78 7.65
C GLN A 377 15.51 34.13 6.94
N ILE A 378 16.38 33.15 6.68
CA ILE A 378 17.61 33.32 5.88
C ILE A 378 17.29 33.77 4.45
N LEU A 379 16.34 33.13 3.75
CA LEU A 379 15.95 33.50 2.38
C LEU A 379 15.39 34.93 2.30
N LYS A 380 14.65 35.35 3.33
CA LYS A 380 14.16 36.72 3.49
C LYS A 380 15.29 37.74 3.65
N ILE A 381 16.37 37.40 4.37
CA ILE A 381 17.57 38.25 4.51
C ILE A 381 18.28 38.43 3.16
N TYR A 382 18.27 37.41 2.30
CA TYR A 382 18.91 37.44 0.99
C TYR A 382 18.01 37.94 -0.16
N SER A 383 16.84 38.53 0.15
CA SER A 383 15.90 39.12 -0.84
C SER A 383 15.47 38.15 -1.95
N ILE A 384 15.39 36.85 -1.65
CA ILE A 384 14.77 35.88 -2.55
C ILE A 384 13.28 35.90 -2.27
N SER A 385 12.47 36.20 -3.29
CA SER A 385 11.02 36.41 -3.15
C SER A 385 10.33 35.14 -2.63
N VAL A 386 9.75 35.23 -1.42
CA VAL A 386 8.86 34.21 -0.84
C VAL A 386 7.46 34.84 -0.70
N PRO A 387 6.39 34.20 -1.21
CA PRO A 387 5.02 34.75 -1.17
C PRO A 387 4.53 35.11 0.25
N HIS A 388 3.79 36.22 0.38
CA HIS A 388 3.38 36.76 1.69
C HIS A 388 2.40 35.84 2.47
N HIS A 389 1.60 35.02 1.79
CA HIS A 389 0.63 34.11 2.42
C HIS A 389 1.30 32.96 3.20
N TRP A 390 2.53 32.57 2.83
CA TRP A 390 3.28 31.49 3.49
C TRP A 390 3.72 31.86 4.91
N TRP A 391 3.97 33.16 5.15
CA TRP A 391 4.32 33.64 6.49
C TRP A 391 3.16 33.46 7.45
N ILE A 392 1.91 33.58 6.97
CA ILE A 392 0.71 33.52 7.79
C ILE A 392 0.38 32.06 8.15
N GLU A 393 0.49 31.13 7.19
CA GLU A 393 0.20 29.70 7.44
C GLU A 393 1.24 29.04 8.34
N LEU A 394 2.54 29.28 8.13
CA LEU A 394 3.59 28.68 8.98
C LEU A 394 3.67 29.30 10.39
N SER A 395 3.36 30.59 10.53
CA SER A 395 3.29 31.25 11.84
C SER A 395 1.98 30.96 12.59
N GLY A 396 0.90 30.62 11.87
CA GLY A 396 -0.42 30.31 12.43
C GLY A 396 -0.54 28.95 13.12
N PHE A 397 0.37 28.00 12.86
CA PHE A 397 0.44 26.73 13.61
C PHE A 397 0.90 26.97 15.06
N SER A 398 -0.05 27.26 15.95
CA SER A 398 0.17 27.23 17.39
C SER A 398 -0.01 25.78 17.87
N PHE A 399 1.09 25.13 18.23
CA PHE A 399 1.01 23.89 18.99
C PHE A 399 0.50 24.27 20.38
N LYS A 400 -0.73 23.89 20.74
CA LYS A 400 -1.17 24.00 22.14
C LYS A 400 -0.22 23.13 22.98
N GLU A 401 0.63 23.79 23.76
CA GLU A 401 1.34 23.14 24.86
C GLU A 401 0.27 22.62 25.82
N THR A 402 0.05 21.31 25.81
CA THR A 402 -0.72 20.64 26.85
C THR A 402 0.27 20.25 27.93
N GLU A 403 0.16 20.91 29.08
CA GLU A 403 0.88 20.59 30.33
C GLU A 403 0.56 19.18 30.85
#